data_AF-A0A9D2F0Y8-F1
#
_entry.id   AF-A0A9D2F0Y8-F1
#
_cell.length_a   1.000
_cell.length_b   1.000
_cell.length_c   1.000
_cell.angle_alpha   90.00
_cell.angle_beta   90.00
_cell.angle_gamma   90.00
#
_symmetry.space_group_name_H-M   'P 1'
#
loop_
_entity.id
_entity.type
_entity.pdbx_description
1 polymer ?
#
loop_
_entity_poly.entity_id
_entity_poly.type
_entity_poly.pdbx_seq_one_letter_code
_entity_poly.pdbx_strand_id
1 'polypeptide(L)' 'MQPKELDVVRLKDGREVTVLEVLGDGDEFYVEYDLPDKDDCEFFSVSPDQIEKITWHSST' A
#
# COMPACT_ATOMS: atom_id res chain seq x y z
N MET A 1 0.77 13.97 -1.94
CA MET A 1 1.31 13.56 -0.63
C MET A 1 1.84 12.16 -0.83
N GLN A 2 3.07 11.86 -0.38
CA GLN A 2 3.63 10.51 -0.52
C GLN A 2 3.05 9.61 0.59
N PRO A 3 2.75 8.33 0.30
CA PRO A 3 2.38 7.36 1.33
C PRO A 3 3.49 7.20 2.36
N LYS A 4 3.10 6.98 3.61
CA LYS A 4 4.01 6.56 4.70
C LYS A 4 3.61 5.19 5.23
N GLU A 5 4.45 4.65 6.10
CA GLU A 5 4.16 3.41 6.81
C GLU A 5 2.77 3.45 7.48
N LEU A 6 2.05 2.34 7.35
CA LEU A 6 0.68 2.12 7.82
C LEU A 6 -0.40 2.95 7.11
N ASP A 7 -0.08 3.76 6.11
CA ASP A 7 -1.12 4.33 5.25
C ASP A 7 -1.82 3.22 4.46
N VAL A 8 -3.09 3.46 4.12
CA VAL A 8 -3.84 2.61 3.19
C VAL A 8 -3.93 3.33 1.85
N VAL A 9 -3.53 2.64 0.78
CA VAL A 9 -3.52 3.18 -0.58
C VAL A 9 -4.36 2.33 -1.51
N ARG A 10 -4.99 2.99 -2.48
CA ARG A 10 -5.64 2.33 -3.62
C ARG A 10 -4.64 2.26 -4.78
N LEU A 11 -4.46 1.05 -5.31
CA LEU A 11 -3.69 0.79 -6.53
C LEU A 11 -4.54 1.06 -7.77
N LYS A 12 -3.90 1.37 -8.90
CA LYS A 12 -4.56 1.62 -10.18
C LYS A 12 -5.33 0.42 -10.75
N ASP A 13 -5.01 -0.78 -10.31
CA ASP A 13 -5.76 -2.00 -10.65
C ASP A 13 -7.03 -2.19 -9.79
N GLY A 14 -7.26 -1.29 -8.83
CA GLY A 14 -8.44 -1.25 -7.98
C GLY A 14 -8.29 -1.93 -6.62
N ARG A 15 -7.17 -2.61 -6.35
CA ARG A 15 -6.85 -3.17 -5.03
C ARG A 15 -6.61 -2.05 -4.01
N GLU A 16 -6.96 -2.31 -2.75
CA GLU A 16 -6.63 -1.45 -1.62
C GLU A 16 -5.67 -2.20 -0.72
N VAL A 17 -4.53 -1.59 -0.38
CA VAL A 17 -3.41 -2.24 0.31
C VAL A 17 -2.87 -1.35 1.42
N THR A 18 -2.31 -1.98 2.45
CA THR A 18 -1.64 -1.28 3.57
C THR A 18 -0.15 -1.20 3.28
N VAL A 19 0.44 -0.02 3.42
CA VAL A 19 1.89 0.17 3.34
C VAL A 19 2.54 -0.36 4.61
N LEU A 20 3.40 -1.37 4.49
CA LEU A 20 4.15 -1.94 5.62
C LEU A 20 5.55 -1.34 5.76
N GLU A 21 6.17 -0.90 4.66
CA GLU A 21 7.48 -0.27 4.68
C GLU A 21 7.65 0.67 3.47
N VAL A 22 8.35 1.79 3.67
CA VAL A 22 8.77 2.70 2.60
C VAL A 22 10.24 2.43 2.30
N LEU A 23 10.55 2.02 1.07
CA LEU A 23 11.90 1.65 0.63
C LEU A 23 12.49 2.75 -0.25
N GLY A 24 13.81 2.94 -0.18
CA GLY A 24 14.55 3.85 -1.05
C GLY A 24 13.99 5.28 -1.07
N ASP A 25 13.62 5.82 0.10
CA ASP A 25 13.02 7.16 0.24
C ASP A 25 11.71 7.38 -0.56
N GLY A 26 10.95 6.30 -0.78
CA GLY A 26 9.66 6.33 -1.47
C GLY A 26 9.74 5.94 -2.95
N ASP A 27 10.81 5.26 -3.36
CA ASP A 27 10.93 4.64 -4.69
C ASP A 27 10.12 3.34 -4.80
N GLU A 28 9.90 2.65 -3.68
CA GLU A 28 9.16 1.40 -3.62
C GLU A 28 8.44 1.28 -2.26
N PHE A 29 7.28 0.62 -2.25
CA PHE A 29 6.49 0.36 -1.05
C PHE A 29 6.24 -1.13 -0.90
N TYR A 30 6.65 -1.71 0.22
CA TYR A 30 6.24 -3.07 0.58
C TYR A 30 4.84 -3.01 1.19
N VAL A 31 3.90 -3.77 0.63
CA VAL A 31 2.47 -3.67 0.96
C VAL A 31 1.86 -5.01 1.33
N GLU A 32 0.82 -4.95 2.14
CA GLU A 32 -0.08 -6.06 2.46
C GLU A 32 -1.41 -5.87 1.75
N TYR A 33 -1.86 -6.90 1.04
CA TYR A 33 -3.19 -7.00 0.47
C TYR A 33 -4.00 -8.07 1.21
N ASP A 34 -4.99 -7.62 1.98
CA ASP A 34 -5.99 -8.49 2.60
C ASP A 34 -6.87 -9.14 1.53
N LEU A 35 -6.90 -10.46 1.47
CA LEU A 35 -7.64 -11.19 0.44
C LEU A 35 -9.10 -11.34 0.89
N PRO A 36 -10.08 -10.63 0.31
CA PRO A 36 -11.43 -10.52 0.87
C PRO A 36 -12.20 -11.84 0.99
N ASP A 37 -11.81 -12.85 0.21
CA ASP A 37 -12.46 -14.17 0.17
C ASP A 37 -11.67 -15.25 0.94
N LYS A 38 -10.60 -14.87 1.66
CA LYS A 38 -9.71 -15.78 2.39
C LYS A 38 -9.32 -15.18 3.73
N ASP A 39 -9.04 -16.02 4.71
CA ASP A 39 -8.39 -15.60 5.96
C ASP A 39 -6.87 -15.59 5.75
N ASP A 40 -6.40 -14.77 4.81
CA ASP A 40 -5.01 -14.75 4.35
C ASP A 40 -4.66 -13.40 3.69
N CYS A 41 -3.36 -13.09 3.61
CA CYS A 41 -2.85 -11.87 2.99
C CYS A 41 -1.77 -12.18 1.95
N GLU A 42 -1.72 -11.37 0.89
CA GLU A 42 -0.58 -11.35 -0.04
C GLU A 42 0.34 -10.17 0.29
N PHE A 43 1.64 -10.41 0.18
CA PHE A 43 2.66 -9.38 0.39
C PHE A 43 3.50 -9.20 -0.86
N PHE A 44 3.67 -7.96 -1.28
CA PHE A 44 4.44 -7.63 -2.49
C PHE A 44 4.90 -6.18 -2.46
N SER A 45 5.79 -5.82 -3.38
CA SER A 45 6.22 -4.44 -3.56
C SER A 45 5.45 -3.75 -4.68
N VAL A 46 5.22 -2.45 -4.54
CA VAL A 46 4.68 -1.58 -5.59
C VAL A 46 5.50 -0.31 -5.73
N SER A 47 5.57 0.20 -6.96
CA SER A 47 6.16 1.50 -7.24
C SER A 47 5.14 2.64 -7.09
N PRO A 48 5.57 3.90 -6.90
CA PRO A 48 4.69 5.06 -6.77
C PRO A 48 3.70 5.23 -7.91
N ASP A 49 4.08 4.87 -9.13
CA ASP A 49 3.22 4.98 -10.32
C ASP A 49 2.11 3.92 -10.36
N GLN A 50 2.15 2.89 -9.52
CA GLN A 50 1.05 1.93 -9.37
C GLN A 50 -0.02 2.42 -8.39
N ILE A 51 0.29 3.42 -7.56
CA ILE A 51 -0.62 3.98 -6.57
C ILE A 51 -1.51 5.05 -7.23
N GLU A 52 -2.82 4.93 -7.04
CA GLU A 52 -3.81 5.90 -7.50
C GLU A 52 -3.97 7.04 -6.49
N LYS A 53 -4.18 6.69 -5.22
CA LYS A 53 -4.40 7.64 -4.13
C LYS A 53 -4.23 6.97 -2.77
N ILE A 54 -4.00 7.79 -1.75
CA ILE A 54 -4.09 7.39 -0.34
C ILE A 54 -5.57 7.46 0.05
N THR A 55 -6.12 6.38 0.62
CA THR A 55 -7.52 6.30 1.07
C THR A 55 -7.66 6.45 2.57
N TRP A 56 -6.61 6.13 3.32
CA TRP A 56 -6.51 6.41 4.74
C TRP A 56 -5.08 6.76 5.14
N HIS A 57 -4.93 7.71 6.05
CA HIS A 57 -3.64 8.11 6.60
C HIS A 57 -3.50 7.64 8.03
N SER A 58 -2.37 7.02 8.35
CA SER A 58 -2.04 6.71 9.73
C SER A 58 -1.78 8.00 10.50
N SER A 59 -2.35 8.11 11.71
CA SER A 59 -2.22 9.31 12.54
C SER A 59 -0.86 9.40 13.26
N THR A 60 0.01 8.41 13.05
CA THR A 60 1.29 8.26 13.74
C THR A 60 2.33 9.25 13.24
#